data_AF-A0A135WRD6-F1
#
_entry.id   AF-A0A135WRD6-F1
#
_cell.length_a   1.000
_cell.length_b   1.000
_cell.length_c   1.000
_cell.angle_alpha   90.00
_cell.angle_beta   90.00
_cell.angle_gamma   90.00
#
_symmetry.space_group_name_H-M   'P 1'
#
loop_
_entity.id
_entity.type
_entity.pdbx_description
1 polymer ?
#
loop_
_entity_poly.entity_id
_entity_poly.type
_entity_poly.pdbx_seq_one_letter_code
_entity_poly.pdbx_strand_id
1 'polypeptide(L)' 'MELTDLLRIAGIGLVIGLLHIFFEQTGKKEFSFFLFFLAYIYITAEMLRFLRIFFTEISEFFQWLSMTV' A
#
# COMPACT_ATOMS: atom_id res chain seq x y z
N MET A 1 -2.53 -10.89 5.08
CA MET A 1 -2.53 -9.43 5.32
C MET A 1 -3.59 -9.16 6.37
N GLU A 2 -3.24 -8.56 7.49
CA GLU A 2 -4.18 -8.37 8.60
C GLU A 2 -5.01 -7.08 8.44
N LEU A 3 -6.14 -6.99 9.15
CA LEU A 3 -6.98 -5.79 9.18
C LEU A 3 -6.18 -4.54 9.61
N THR A 4 -5.20 -4.73 10.48
CA THR A 4 -4.26 -3.71 10.96
C THR A 4 -3.41 -3.12 9.82
N ASP A 5 -2.95 -3.94 8.88
CA ASP A 5 -2.19 -3.48 7.71
C ASP A 5 -3.07 -2.65 6.76
N LEU A 6 -4.32 -3.09 6.54
CA LEU A 6 -5.29 -2.36 5.74
C LEU A 6 -5.60 -0.98 6.35
N LEU A 7 -5.82 -0.91 7.66
CA LEU A 7 -6.00 0.34 8.38
C LEU A 7 -4.77 1.24 8.31
N ARG A 8 -3.55 0.67 8.39
CA ARG A 8 -2.31 1.45 8.25
C ARG A 8 -2.21 2.11 6.88
N ILE A 9 -2.46 1.35 5.81
CA ILE A 9 -2.42 1.88 4.43
C ILE A 9 -3.47 2.96 4.22
N ALA A 10 -4.70 2.74 4.70
CA ALA A 10 -5.78 3.73 4.63
C ALA A 10 -5.43 5.02 5.40
N GLY A 11 -4.87 4.89 6.60
CA GLY A 11 -4.42 6.02 7.41
C GLY A 11 -3.31 6.82 6.73
N ILE A 12 -2.32 6.14 6.15
CA ILE A 12 -1.24 6.78 5.39
C ILE A 12 -1.79 7.52 4.16
N GLY A 13 -2.73 6.92 3.42
CA GLY A 13 -3.39 7.56 2.30
C GLY A 13 -4.14 8.83 2.71
N LEU A 14 -4.83 8.81 3.86
CA LEU A 14 -5.52 9.98 4.41
C LEU A 14 -4.55 11.10 4.77
N VAL A 15 -3.44 10.77 5.46
CA VAL A 15 -2.40 11.76 5.82
C VAL A 15 -1.78 12.39 4.59
N ILE A 16 -1.48 11.60 3.56
CA ILE A 16 -0.95 12.08 2.28
C ILE A 16 -1.96 13.02 1.60
N GLY A 17 -3.25 12.66 1.57
CA GLY A 17 -4.30 13.51 1.00
C GLY A 17 -4.41 14.86 1.71
N LEU A 18 -4.37 14.88 3.05
CA LEU A 18 -4.38 16.12 3.83
C LEU A 18 -3.15 16.99 3.56
N LEU A 19 -1.95 16.38 3.53
CA LEU A 19 -0.71 17.09 3.23
C LEU A 19 -0.72 17.66 1.80
N HIS A 20 -1.29 16.93 0.85
CA HIS A 20 -1.40 17.39 -0.54
C HIS A 20 -2.22 18.69 -0.62
N ILE A 21 -3.42 18.68 -0.02
CA ILE A 21 -4.29 19.87 0.05
C ILE A 21 -3.58 21.03 0.75
N PHE A 22 -2.87 20.76 1.86
CA PHE A 22 -2.12 21.76 2.59
C PHE A 22 -1.03 22.43 1.74
N PHE A 23 -0.23 21.64 1.01
CA PHE A 23 0.83 22.18 0.15
C PHE A 23 0.28 22.92 -1.07
N GLU A 24 -0.86 22.49 -1.59
CA GLU A 24 -1.55 23.18 -2.69
C GLU A 24 -2.08 24.55 -2.24
N GLN A 25 -2.73 24.62 -1.07
CA GLN A 25 -3.27 25.86 -0.51
C GLN A 25 -2.19 26.86 -0.10
N THR A 26 -1.01 26.38 0.33
CA THR A 26 0.12 27.25 0.71
C THR A 26 1.00 27.68 -0.47
N GLY A 27 0.63 27.30 -1.71
CA GLY A 27 1.37 27.63 -2.93
C GLY A 27 2.69 26.87 -3.11
N LYS A 28 2.98 25.90 -2.23
CA LYS A 28 4.21 25.09 -2.19
C LYS A 28 4.11 23.84 -3.08
N LYS A 29 3.79 24.03 -4.36
CA LYS A 29 3.48 22.94 -5.30
C LYS A 29 4.61 21.92 -5.49
N GLU A 30 5.87 22.35 -5.37
CA GLU A 30 7.03 21.45 -5.45
C GLU A 30 7.01 20.35 -4.37
N PHE A 31 6.62 20.72 -3.14
CA PHE A 31 6.49 19.76 -2.03
C PHE A 31 5.35 18.77 -2.27
N SER A 32 4.30 19.20 -2.94
CA SER A 32 3.18 18.35 -3.34
C SER A 32 3.61 17.28 -4.34
N PHE A 33 4.50 17.61 -5.28
CA PHE A 33 5.10 16.64 -6.19
C PHE A 33 5.94 15.59 -5.45
N PHE A 34 6.84 16.02 -4.55
CA PHE A 34 7.65 15.09 -3.75
C PHE A 34 6.79 14.20 -2.84
N LEU A 35 5.73 14.75 -2.27
CA LEU A 35 4.77 14.00 -1.46
C LEU A 35 4.12 12.87 -2.27
N PHE A 36 3.63 13.18 -3.48
CA PHE A 36 3.06 12.15 -4.35
C PHE A 36 4.08 11.12 -4.82
N PHE A 37 5.31 11.54 -5.10
CA PHE A 37 6.37 10.62 -5.49
C PHE A 37 6.65 9.59 -4.38
N LEU A 38 6.75 10.04 -3.13
CA LEU A 38 6.92 9.16 -1.98
C LEU A 38 5.69 8.27 -1.75
N ALA A 39 4.49 8.84 -1.88
CA ALA A 39 3.24 8.08 -1.81
C ALA A 39 3.19 6.95 -2.83
N TYR A 40 3.62 7.22 -4.07
CA TYR A 40 3.66 6.25 -5.15
C TYR A 40 4.64 5.10 -4.85
N ILE A 41 5.85 5.41 -4.37
CA ILE A 41 6.83 4.39 -3.97
C ILE A 41 6.26 3.53 -2.84
N TYR A 42 5.66 4.16 -1.83
CA TYR A 42 5.06 3.47 -0.69
C TYR A 42 3.97 2.48 -1.15
N ILE A 43 3.00 2.95 -1.95
CA ILE A 43 1.91 2.11 -2.46
C ILE A 43 2.45 0.97 -3.31
N THR A 44 3.46 1.23 -4.16
CA THR A 44 4.10 0.20 -4.98
C THR A 44 4.74 -0.89 -4.13
N ALA A 45 5.43 -0.51 -3.05
CA ALA A 45 6.03 -1.47 -2.12
C ALA A 45 5.00 -2.28 -1.33
N GLU A 46 3.86 -1.67 -0.95
CA GLU A 46 2.73 -2.39 -0.34
C GLU A 46 2.08 -3.36 -1.32
N MET A 47 1.91 -2.97 -2.59
CA MET A 47 1.40 -3.87 -3.63
C MET A 47 2.29 -5.08 -3.85
N LEU A 48 3.62 -4.91 -3.87
CA LEU A 48 4.56 -6.03 -3.97
C LEU A 48 4.47 -6.99 -2.77
N ARG A 49 4.29 -6.43 -1.56
CA ARG A 49 4.07 -7.24 -0.35
C ARG A 49 2.77 -8.02 -0.42
N PHE A 50 1.69 -7.37 -0.84
CA PHE A 50 0.40 -8.04 -1.05
C PHE A 50 0.51 -9.17 -2.08
N LEU A 51 1.17 -8.92 -3.20
CA LEU A 51 1.37 -9.91 -4.26
C LEU A 51 2.14 -11.13 -3.76
N ARG A 52 3.20 -10.91 -2.95
CA ARG A 52 3.95 -12.00 -2.32
C ARG A 52 3.07 -12.85 -1.42
N ILE A 53 2.29 -12.21 -0.53
CA ILE A 53 1.37 -12.92 0.37
C ILE A 53 0.36 -13.72 -0.44
N PHE A 54 -0.24 -13.11 -1.47
CA PHE A 54 -1.22 -13.76 -2.32
C PHE A 54 -0.67 -15.03 -2.99
N PHE A 55 0.55 -14.98 -3.54
CA PHE A 55 1.17 -16.16 -4.12
C PHE A 55 1.54 -17.23 -3.08
N THR A 56 1.93 -16.83 -1.87
CA THR A 56 2.16 -17.76 -0.76
C THR A 56 0.88 -18.52 -0.41
N GLU A 57 -0.22 -17.82 -0.19
CA GLU A 57 -1.53 -18.42 0.12
C GLU A 57 -1.99 -19.38 -0.99
N ILE A 58 -1.81 -18.99 -2.26
CA ILE A 58 -2.10 -19.86 -3.40
C ILE A 58 -1.25 -21.14 -3.36
N SER A 59 0.06 -21.01 -3.12
CA SER A 59 0.96 -22.16 -3.08
C SER A 59 0.59 -23.11 -1.93
N GLU A 60 0.26 -22.57 -0.77
CA GLU A 60 -0.17 -23.36 0.40
C GLU A 60 -1.48 -24.09 0.11
N PHE A 61 -2.43 -23.44 -0.55
CA PHE A 61 -3.68 -24.06 -0.99
C PHE A 61 -3.43 -25.24 -1.94
N PHE A 62 -2.56 -25.08 -2.95
CA PHE A 62 -2.22 -26.17 -3.87
C PHE A 62 -1.46 -27.31 -3.19
N GLN A 63 -0.57 -27.00 -2.24
CA GLN A 63 0.10 -28.03 -1.44
C GLN A 63 -0.90 -28.84 -0.61
N TRP A 64 -1.82 -28.17 0.09
CA TRP A 64 -2.89 -28.84 0.83
C TRP A 64 -3.75 -29.74 -0.07
N LEU A 65 -4.14 -29.24 -1.25
CA LEU A 65 -4.91 -30.02 -2.22
C LEU A 65 -4.17 -31.29 -2.64
N SER A 66 -2.87 -31.18 -2.91
CA SER A 66 -2.04 -32.32 -3.34
C SER A 66 -1.81 -33.38 -2.25
N MET A 67 -1.93 -33.04 -0.97
CA MET A 67 -1.85 -34.00 0.13
C MET A 67 -3.18 -34.71 0.39
N THR A 68 -4.28 -34.19 -0.16
CA THR A 68 -5.65 -34.73 0.03
C THR A 68 -6.06 -35.67 -1.11
N VAL A 69 -5.36 -35.63 -2.25
CA VAL A 69 -5.52 -36.52 -3.43
C VAL A 69 -4.50 -37.65 -3.36
#